data_AF-A0A9W5B239-F1
#
_entry.id   AF-A0A9W5B239-F1
#
_cell.length_a   1.000
_cell.length_b   1.000
_cell.length_c   1.000
_cell.angle_alpha   90.00
_cell.angle_beta   90.00
_cell.angle_gamma   90.00
#
_symmetry.space_group_name_H-M   'P 1'
#
loop_
_entity.id
_entity.type
_entity.pdbx_description
1 polymer ?
#
loop_
_entity_poly.entity_id
_entity_poly.type
_entity_poly.pdbx_seq_one_letter_code
_entity_poly.pdbx_strand_id
1 'polypeptide(L)'
;MPRARTHVGEVHANEQVRYREKLKARGTPEASDVDVAVAAAVAVSFARSGGKPNGDAAFNALVDLAKQILVDRGYDLGEADRKTRGRLQFRADLDVLSAVTTRPSKLPTSPRYSVFNDRLSRVPRSERSDRGGV
;
A
#
# COMPACT_ATOMS: atom_id res chain seq x y z
N MET A 1 -21.19 -7.89 -26.75
CA MET A 1 -22.47 -8.32 -26.13
C MET A 1 -22.32 -8.23 -24.61
N PRO A 2 -23.13 -7.45 -23.89
CA PRO A 2 -23.14 -7.47 -22.42
C PRO A 2 -23.75 -8.79 -21.94
N ARG A 3 -23.09 -9.49 -21.01
CA ARG A 3 -23.61 -10.74 -20.44
C ARG A 3 -24.83 -10.44 -19.56
N ALA A 4 -25.91 -11.19 -19.75
CA ALA A 4 -27.10 -11.11 -18.90
C ALA A 4 -26.71 -11.42 -17.44
N ARG A 5 -27.07 -10.51 -16.53
CA ARG A 5 -26.91 -10.71 -15.08
C ARG A 5 -27.88 -11.80 -14.67
N THR A 6 -27.37 -12.95 -14.26
CA THR A 6 -28.19 -14.01 -13.67
C THR A 6 -28.61 -13.59 -12.27
N HIS A 7 -29.88 -13.83 -11.92
CA HIS A 7 -30.47 -13.52 -10.61
C HIS A 7 -29.63 -14.04 -9.42
N VAL A 8 -28.93 -15.17 -9.60
CA VAL A 8 -27.99 -15.75 -8.62
C VAL A 8 -26.79 -14.84 -8.34
N GLY A 9 -26.25 -14.17 -9.35
CA GLY A 9 -25.13 -13.22 -9.20
C GLY A 9 -25.53 -11.95 -8.44
N GLU A 10 -26.79 -11.53 -8.57
CA GLU A 10 -27.33 -10.37 -7.84
C GLU A 10 -27.55 -10.67 -6.35
N VAL A 11 -27.99 -11.88 -6.02
CA VAL A 11 -28.12 -12.33 -4.63
C VAL A 11 -26.76 -12.37 -3.94
N HIS A 12 -25.75 -12.97 -4.57
CA HIS A 12 -24.40 -13.02 -4.01
C HIS A 12 -23.72 -11.64 -3.91
N ALA A 13 -23.97 -10.76 -4.89
CA ALA A 13 -23.47 -9.37 -4.81
C ALA A 13 -24.08 -8.64 -3.61
N ASN A 14 -25.39 -8.78 -3.39
CA ASN A 14 -26.09 -8.18 -2.25
C ASN A 14 -25.62 -8.74 -0.89
N GLU A 15 -25.33 -10.04 -0.83
CA GLU A 15 -24.75 -10.67 0.36
C GLU A 15 -23.36 -10.15 0.69
N GLN A 16 -22.49 -10.00 -0.32
CA GLN A 16 -21.16 -9.43 -0.15
C GLN A 16 -21.22 -7.97 0.30
N VAL A 17 -22.15 -7.17 -0.25
CA VAL A 17 -22.36 -5.78 0.19
C VAL A 17 -22.76 -5.74 1.67
N ARG A 18 -23.76 -6.54 2.08
CA ARG A 18 -24.20 -6.62 3.48
C ARG A 18 -23.10 -7.08 4.43
N TYR A 19 -22.27 -8.02 4.00
CA TYR A 19 -21.11 -8.49 4.77
C TYR A 19 -20.08 -7.36 4.98
N ARG A 20 -19.75 -6.64 3.90
CA ARG A 20 -18.83 -5.48 3.97
C ARG A 20 -19.39 -4.35 4.82
N GLU A 21 -20.68 -4.07 4.75
CA GLU A 21 -21.34 -3.08 5.62
C GLU A 21 -21.25 -3.48 7.10
N LYS A 22 -21.45 -4.76 7.42
CA LYS A 22 -21.27 -5.28 8.79
C LYS A 22 -19.84 -5.14 9.28
N LEU A 23 -18.85 -5.44 8.43
CA LEU A 23 -17.43 -5.26 8.76
C LEU A 23 -17.08 -3.78 8.99
N LYS A 24 -17.59 -2.89 8.13
CA LYS A 24 -17.41 -1.44 8.26
C LYS A 24 -18.05 -0.90 9.55
N ALA A 25 -19.24 -1.39 9.91
CA ALA A 25 -19.90 -1.05 11.17
C ALA A 25 -19.09 -1.52 12.40
N ARG A 26 -18.33 -2.62 12.28
CA ARG A 26 -17.41 -3.12 13.31
C ARG A 26 -16.02 -2.45 13.26
N GLY A 27 -15.79 -1.54 12.31
CA GLY A 27 -14.49 -0.89 12.12
C GLY A 27 -13.36 -1.84 11.71
N THR A 28 -13.69 -3.04 11.21
CA THR A 28 -12.69 -4.05 10.80
C THR A 28 -12.59 -4.06 9.28
N PRO A 29 -11.46 -3.69 8.67
CA PRO A 29 -11.30 -3.72 7.22
C PRO A 29 -11.17 -5.15 6.70
N GLU A 30 -11.65 -5.39 5.47
CA GLU A 30 -11.40 -6.64 4.75
C GLU A 30 -9.95 -6.67 4.22
N ALA A 31 -9.36 -7.86 4.02
CA ALA A 31 -8.00 -7.97 3.47
C ALA A 31 -7.87 -7.28 2.09
N SER A 32 -8.91 -7.38 1.27
CA SER A 32 -8.98 -6.71 -0.03
C SER A 32 -8.93 -5.18 0.07
N ASP A 33 -9.59 -4.60 1.08
CA ASP A 33 -9.55 -3.17 1.36
C ASP A 33 -8.16 -2.71 1.86
N VAL A 34 -7.50 -3.56 2.67
CA VAL A 34 -6.12 -3.31 3.11
C VAL A 34 -5.16 -3.29 1.92
N ASP A 35 -5.25 -4.27 1.02
CA ASP A 35 -4.41 -4.32 -0.18
C ASP A 35 -4.60 -3.07 -1.06
N VAL A 36 -5.85 -2.61 -1.21
CA VAL A 36 -6.17 -1.39 -1.96
C VAL A 36 -5.61 -0.15 -1.28
N ALA A 37 -5.69 -0.07 0.05
CA ALA A 37 -5.16 1.05 0.83
C ALA A 37 -3.62 1.09 0.81
N VAL A 38 -2.95 -0.07 0.91
CA VAL A 38 -1.49 -0.18 0.76
C VAL A 38 -1.07 0.27 -0.63
N ALA A 39 -1.74 -0.23 -1.67
CA ALA A 39 -1.46 0.18 -3.05
C ALA A 39 -1.65 1.69 -3.25
N ALA A 40 -2.70 2.28 -2.65
CA ALA A 40 -2.95 3.72 -2.68
C ALA A 40 -1.83 4.52 -2.00
N ALA A 41 -1.40 4.11 -0.82
CA ALA A 41 -0.34 4.78 -0.07
C ALA A 41 0.99 4.77 -0.84
N VAL A 42 1.35 3.61 -1.42
CA VAL A 42 2.54 3.46 -2.26
C VAL A 42 2.47 4.38 -3.48
N ALA A 43 1.32 4.42 -4.18
CA ALA A 43 1.12 5.28 -5.35
C ALA A 43 1.28 6.78 -5.01
N VAL A 44 0.67 7.24 -3.91
CA VAL A 44 0.81 8.63 -3.46
C VAL A 44 2.25 8.95 -3.08
N SER A 45 2.95 8.05 -2.40
CA SER A 45 4.37 8.23 -2.05
C SER A 45 5.25 8.34 -3.29
N PHE A 46 5.00 7.49 -4.30
CA PHE A 46 5.70 7.51 -5.58
C PHE A 46 5.43 8.81 -6.35
N ALA A 47 4.17 9.27 -6.40
CA ALA A 47 3.83 10.53 -7.05
C ALA A 47 4.52 11.73 -6.39
N ARG A 48 4.60 11.76 -5.05
CA ARG A 48 5.27 12.82 -4.28
C ARG A 48 6.78 12.87 -4.51
N SER A 49 7.42 11.74 -4.83
CA SER A 49 8.87 11.73 -5.14
C SER A 49 9.18 12.28 -6.53
N GLY A 50 8.15 12.53 -7.36
CA GLY A 50 8.30 13.03 -8.72
C GLY A 50 9.03 12.05 -9.65
N GLY A 51 8.96 10.74 -9.36
CA GLY A 51 9.66 9.71 -10.14
C GLY A 51 11.19 9.87 -10.12
N LYS A 52 11.74 10.36 -9.00
CA LYS A 52 13.19 10.58 -8.87
C LYS A 52 13.94 9.29 -8.50
N PRO A 53 15.18 9.11 -9.01
CA PRO A 53 15.86 7.81 -9.16
C PRO A 53 16.11 7.01 -7.86
N ASN A 54 16.13 7.66 -6.68
CA ASN A 54 16.28 6.94 -5.42
C ASN A 54 14.96 6.29 -4.93
N GLY A 55 13.80 6.76 -5.41
CA GLY A 55 12.47 6.17 -5.13
C GLY A 55 12.06 5.08 -6.12
N ASP A 56 12.58 5.14 -7.35
CA ASP A 56 12.19 4.24 -8.44
C ASP A 56 12.71 2.81 -8.24
N ALA A 57 13.93 2.62 -7.74
CA ALA A 57 14.50 1.28 -7.56
C ALA A 57 13.73 0.45 -6.53
N ALA A 58 13.40 1.04 -5.38
CA ALA A 58 12.62 0.37 -4.34
C ALA A 58 11.17 0.12 -4.80
N PHE A 59 10.57 1.06 -5.52
CA PHE A 59 9.24 0.89 -6.10
C PHE A 59 9.23 -0.22 -7.17
N ASN A 60 10.20 -0.23 -8.07
CA ASN A 60 10.33 -1.26 -9.10
C ASN A 60 10.56 -2.64 -8.48
N ALA A 61 11.42 -2.75 -7.46
CA ALA A 61 11.61 -4.00 -6.72
C ALA A 61 10.31 -4.50 -6.07
N LEU A 62 9.48 -3.60 -5.54
CA LEU A 62 8.18 -3.93 -4.99
C LEU A 62 7.20 -4.43 -6.07
N VAL A 63 7.18 -3.76 -7.23
CA VAL A 63 6.39 -4.18 -8.39
C VAL A 63 6.84 -5.56 -8.89
N ASP A 64 8.14 -5.80 -8.97
CA ASP A 64 8.70 -7.08 -9.42
C ASP A 64 8.39 -8.21 -8.44
N LEU A 65 8.48 -7.98 -7.14
CA LEU A 65 8.09 -8.96 -6.13
C LEU A 65 6.60 -9.30 -6.21
N ALA A 66 5.74 -8.29 -6.36
CA ALA A 66 4.30 -8.49 -6.50
C ALA A 66 3.95 -9.32 -7.74
N LYS A 67 4.64 -9.06 -8.87
CA LYS A 67 4.52 -9.87 -10.09
C LYS A 67 4.93 -11.31 -9.87
N GLN A 68 6.08 -11.55 -9.24
CA GLN A 68 6.57 -12.91 -8.97
C GLN A 68 5.56 -13.71 -8.14
N ILE A 69 5.01 -13.12 -7.07
CA ILE A 69 3.97 -13.76 -6.25
C ILE A 69 2.73 -14.11 -7.08
N LEU A 70 2.32 -13.27 -8.03
CA LEU A 70 1.18 -13.56 -8.90
C LEU A 70 1.50 -14.67 -9.91
N VAL A 71 2.69 -14.67 -10.51
CA VAL A 71 3.13 -15.73 -11.42
C VAL A 71 3.22 -17.07 -10.70
N ASP A 72 3.76 -17.09 -9.48
CA ASP A 72 3.83 -18.31 -8.66
C ASP A 72 2.44 -18.88 -8.31
N ARG A 73 1.41 -18.02 -8.29
CA ARG A 73 0.00 -18.41 -8.12
C ARG A 73 -0.67 -18.85 -9.43
N GLY A 74 0.06 -18.88 -10.54
CA GLY A 74 -0.41 -19.31 -11.85
C GLY A 74 -1.08 -18.22 -12.68
N TYR A 75 -0.94 -16.94 -12.32
CA TYR A 75 -1.43 -15.83 -13.15
C TYR A 75 -0.46 -15.50 -14.30
N ASP A 76 -1.01 -15.01 -15.42
CA ASP A 76 -0.21 -14.54 -16.55
C ASP A 76 0.66 -13.32 -16.18
N LEU A 77 1.91 -13.31 -16.64
CA LEU A 77 2.87 -12.25 -16.34
C LEU A 77 2.44 -10.89 -16.88
N GLY A 78 1.86 -10.85 -18.09
CA GLY A 78 1.41 -9.62 -18.72
C GLY A 78 0.23 -8.99 -17.97
N GLU A 79 -0.76 -9.81 -17.59
CA GLU A 79 -1.87 -9.36 -16.76
C GLU A 79 -1.42 -9.00 -15.34
N ALA A 80 -0.49 -9.75 -14.74
CA ALA A 80 0.07 -9.45 -13.42
C ALA A 80 0.79 -8.09 -13.42
N ASP A 81 1.68 -7.82 -14.39
CA ASP A 81 2.36 -6.53 -14.51
C ASP A 81 1.36 -5.38 -14.74
N ARG A 82 0.44 -5.55 -15.70
CA ARG A 82 -0.57 -4.54 -16.02
C ARG A 82 -1.44 -4.19 -14.81
N LYS A 83 -1.95 -5.19 -14.08
CA LYS A 83 -2.79 -4.98 -12.90
C LYS A 83 -2.01 -4.36 -11.75
N THR A 84 -0.77 -4.79 -11.54
CA THR A 84 0.11 -4.26 -10.49
C THR A 84 0.45 -2.79 -10.76
N ARG A 85 0.93 -2.46 -11.96
CA ARG A 85 1.23 -1.07 -12.36
C ARG A 85 -0.02 -0.20 -12.39
N GLY A 86 -1.16 -0.71 -12.84
CA GLY A 86 -2.42 0.03 -12.80
C GLY A 86 -2.83 0.44 -11.38
N ARG A 87 -2.55 -0.43 -10.39
CA ARG A 87 -2.86 -0.16 -8.98
C ARG A 87 -1.83 0.71 -8.26
N LEU A 88 -0.57 0.69 -8.70
CA LEU A 88 0.53 1.36 -7.98
C LEU A 88 1.05 2.63 -8.67
N GLN A 89 0.94 2.72 -9.99
CA GLN A 89 1.55 3.80 -10.79
C GLN A 89 0.51 4.62 -11.55
N PHE A 90 -0.48 3.97 -12.17
CA PHE A 90 -1.43 4.62 -13.08
C PHE A 90 -2.86 4.70 -12.52
N ARG A 91 -2.98 5.07 -11.24
CA ARG A 91 -4.29 5.21 -10.57
C ARG A 91 -5.03 6.45 -11.06
N ALA A 92 -6.30 6.28 -11.43
CA ALA A 92 -7.17 7.39 -11.83
C ALA A 92 -7.64 8.26 -10.66
N ASP A 93 -7.67 7.72 -9.44
CA ASP A 93 -8.13 8.39 -8.22
C ASP A 93 -6.99 9.06 -7.41
N LEU A 94 -5.80 9.17 -8.00
CA LEU A 94 -4.59 9.62 -7.32
C LEU A 94 -4.73 11.04 -6.73
N ASP A 95 -5.34 11.96 -7.46
CA ASP A 95 -5.54 13.34 -7.02
C ASP A 95 -6.39 13.40 -5.74
N VAL A 96 -7.47 12.62 -5.69
CA VAL A 96 -8.37 12.52 -4.53
C VAL A 96 -7.63 11.96 -3.32
N LEU A 97 -6.84 10.89 -3.50
CA LEU A 97 -6.05 10.26 -2.43
C LEU A 97 -4.94 11.17 -1.90
N SER A 98 -4.31 11.95 -2.79
CA SER A 98 -3.27 12.90 -2.41
C SER A 98 -3.82 14.01 -1.49
N ALA A 99 -5.05 14.46 -1.72
CA ALA A 99 -5.72 15.46 -0.90
C ALA A 99 -6.01 14.93 0.53
N VAL A 100 -6.43 13.67 0.66
CA VAL A 100 -6.72 13.04 1.97
C VAL A 100 -5.47 12.92 2.83
N THR A 101 -4.34 12.56 2.22
CA THR A 101 -3.06 12.31 2.90
C THR A 101 -2.25 13.58 3.18
N THR A 102 -2.68 14.74 2.67
CA THR A 102 -2.06 16.04 2.95
C THR A 102 -2.72 16.73 4.15
N ARG A 103 -3.91 16.28 4.57
CA ARG A 103 -4.53 16.69 5.82
C ARG A 103 -3.77 16.09 7.01
N PRO A 104 -3.35 16.88 8.03
CA PRO A 104 -2.72 16.32 9.22
C PRO A 104 -3.71 15.35 9.88
N SER A 105 -3.28 14.11 10.09
CA SER A 105 -4.13 13.09 10.71
C SER A 105 -4.40 13.49 12.16
N LYS A 106 -5.68 13.63 12.53
CA LYS A 106 -6.10 13.78 13.94
C LYS A 106 -6.08 12.47 14.72
N LEU A 107 -5.56 11.39 14.12
CA LEU A 107 -5.59 10.07 14.73
C LEU A 107 -4.48 9.97 15.78
N PRO A 108 -4.79 9.52 17.01
CA PRO A 108 -3.75 9.27 18.00
C PRO A 108 -2.80 8.22 17.45
N THR A 109 -1.51 8.57 17.39
CA THR A 109 -0.43 7.62 17.13
C THR A 109 -0.57 6.47 18.13
N SER A 110 -0.91 5.28 17.65
CA SER A 110 -0.99 4.09 18.49
C SER A 110 0.37 3.88 19.20
N PRO A 111 0.41 3.82 20.53
CA PRO A 111 1.66 3.68 21.28
C PRO A 111 2.49 2.46 20.85
N ARG A 112 1.83 1.41 20.34
CA ARG A 112 2.46 0.15 19.95
C ARG A 112 3.37 0.23 18.71
N TYR A 113 3.24 1.27 17.87
CA TYR A 113 4.09 1.44 16.68
C TYR A 113 5.22 2.46 16.84
N SER A 114 5.21 3.25 17.91
CA SER A 114 6.28 4.23 18.18
C SER A 114 7.65 3.57 18.45
N VAL A 115 7.64 2.34 18.97
CA VAL A 115 8.85 1.57 19.33
C VAL A 115 9.71 1.20 18.11
N PHE A 116 9.16 1.18 16.90
CA PHE A 116 9.92 0.84 15.69
C PHE A 116 10.73 2.01 15.13
N ASN A 117 10.32 3.27 15.34
CA ASN A 117 11.05 4.43 14.83
C ASN A 117 12.33 4.73 15.63
N ASP A 118 12.34 4.45 16.94
CA ASP A 118 13.51 4.73 17.80
C ASP A 118 14.71 3.80 17.54
N ARG A 119 14.51 2.68 16.83
CA ARG A 119 15.61 1.77 16.48
C ARG A 119 16.36 2.22 15.22
N LEU A 120 15.74 2.98 14.33
CA LEU A 120 16.37 3.44 13.08
C LEU A 120 17.08 4.80 13.22
N SER A 121 16.82 5.55 14.29
CA SER A 121 17.47 6.84 14.57
C SER A 121 18.76 6.71 15.41
N ARG A 122 19.10 5.51 15.88
CA ARG A 122 20.40 5.25 16.52
C ARG A 122 21.51 5.19 15.47
N VAL A 123 22.01 6.36 15.09
CA VAL A 123 23.33 6.50 14.48
C VAL A 123 24.34 5.82 15.42
N PRO A 124 25.12 4.83 14.97
CA PRO A 124 26.18 4.27 15.80
C PRO A 124 27.22 5.35 16.05
N ARG A 125 27.40 5.68 17.32
CA ARG A 125 28.46 6.58 17.80
C ARG A 125 29.78 5.82 17.69
N SER A 126 30.36 5.78 16.49
CA SER A 126 31.77 5.44 16.31
C SER A 126 32.60 6.52 16.98
N GLU A 127 33.06 6.19 18.19
CA GLU A 127 34.43 6.44 18.66
C GLU A 127 34.96 7.85 18.46
N ARG A 128 34.43 8.79 19.25
CA ARG A 128 35.22 9.90 19.78
C ARG A 128 35.87 9.45 21.09
N SER A 129 37.03 8.82 21.00
CA SER A 129 38.01 8.80 22.09
C SER A 129 39.36 8.34 21.55
N ASP A 130 40.15 9.30 21.07
CA ASP A 130 41.57 9.33 21.40
C ASP A 130 42.07 10.77 21.34
N ARG A 131 41.98 11.42 22.50
CA ARG A 131 42.86 12.52 22.91
C ARG A 131 43.36 12.21 24.31
N GLY A 132 44.68 12.14 24.44
CA GLY A 132 45.46 12.14 25.67
C GLY A 132 46.03 10.76 26.00
N GLY A 133 47.33 10.50 26.00
CA GLY A 133 48.51 11.35 25.99
C GLY A 133 49.54 10.73 26.95
N VAL A 134 50.76 10.48 26.45
CA VAL A 134 52.06 10.68 27.11
C VAL A 134 53.06 10.95 26.00
#